data_AF-A0A374ANM8-F1
#
_entry.id   AF-A0A374ANM8-F1
#
_cell.length_a   1.000
_cell.length_b   1.000
_cell.length_c   1.000
_cell.angle_alpha   90.00
_cell.angle_beta   90.00
_cell.angle_gamma   90.00
#
_symmetry.space_group_name_H-M   'P 1'
#
loop_
_entity.id
_entity.type
_entity.pdbx_description
1 polymer ?
#
loop_
_entity_poly.entity_id
_entity_poly.type
_entity_poly.pdbx_seq_one_letter_code
_entity_poly.pdbx_strand_id
1 'polypeptide(L)'
;MICQNCGKENREDALYCEWCGVKLEVLNEKDQQFRLFLSRKEQNSGIFWSVVTLFYAWLALSYWFVWFGAIYNVVVIILRFVQAEKVKNSSVDLVQSYQNKKKLLIVTLIVNVLIGWFPVALAGYWNDKTKINYVMKNPEFVKQ
;
A
#
# COMPACT_ATOMS: atom_id res chain seq x y z
N MET A 1 7.68 26.14 -0.07
CA MET A 1 7.25 24.74 0.21
C MET A 1 8.33 23.73 -0.18
N ILE A 2 8.52 22.66 0.60
CA ILE A 2 9.50 21.60 0.29
C ILE A 2 8.83 20.53 -0.59
N CYS A 3 9.47 20.18 -1.71
CA CYS A 3 8.99 19.12 -2.59
C CYS A 3 9.11 17.74 -1.92
N GLN A 4 8.00 17.01 -1.80
CA GLN A 4 7.95 15.67 -1.22
C GLN A 4 8.57 14.57 -2.11
N ASN A 5 8.94 14.90 -3.36
CA ASN A 5 9.58 13.96 -4.28
C ASN A 5 11.11 14.07 -4.24
N CYS A 6 11.66 15.29 -4.30
CA CYS A 6 13.11 15.50 -4.40
C CYS A 6 13.74 16.25 -3.20
N GLY A 7 12.93 16.64 -2.20
CA GLY A 7 13.40 17.30 -0.97
C GLY A 7 13.89 18.74 -1.13
N LYS A 8 13.79 19.34 -2.33
CA LYS A 8 14.24 20.71 -2.58
C LYS A 8 13.15 21.72 -2.27
N GLU A 9 13.58 22.89 -1.80
CA GLU A 9 12.71 24.03 -1.54
C GLU A 9 12.24 24.68 -2.86
N ASN A 10 10.97 25.06 -2.89
CA ASN A 10 10.33 25.80 -3.97
C ASN A 10 9.54 26.96 -3.39
N ARG A 11 9.19 27.92 -4.25
CA ARG A 11 8.25 29.00 -3.91
C ARG A 11 6.91 28.44 -3.45
N GLU A 12 6.22 29.13 -2.55
CA GLU A 12 4.97 28.64 -1.94
C GLU A 12 3.80 28.59 -2.92
N ASP A 13 3.85 29.38 -3.99
CA ASP A 13 2.89 29.46 -5.08
C ASP A 13 3.29 28.61 -6.30
N ALA A 14 4.42 27.89 -6.24
CA ALA A 14 4.87 27.06 -7.34
C ALA A 14 3.93 25.86 -7.54
N LEU A 15 3.30 25.77 -8.72
CA LEU A 15 2.43 24.63 -9.10
C LEU A 15 3.21 23.35 -9.42
N TYR A 16 4.48 23.49 -9.77
CA TYR A 16 5.40 22.39 -10.10
C TYR A 16 6.75 22.66 -9.45
N CYS A 17 7.44 21.59 -9.07
CA CYS A 17 8.77 21.67 -8.54
C CYS A 17 9.74 22.11 -9.64
N GLU A 18 10.42 23.23 -9.41
CA GLU A 18 11.38 23.83 -10.34
C GLU A 18 12.58 22.90 -10.63
N TRP A 19 12.79 21.90 -9.77
CA TRP A 19 13.95 21.01 -9.82
C TRP A 19 13.67 19.62 -10.40
N CYS A 20 12.50 19.04 -10.12
CA CYS A 20 12.15 17.68 -10.58
C CYS A 20 10.90 17.63 -11.47
N GLY A 21 10.24 18.77 -11.69
CA GLY A 21 9.06 18.88 -12.55
C GLY A 21 7.78 18.26 -12.00
N VAL A 22 7.80 17.68 -10.78
CA VAL A 22 6.60 17.10 -10.17
C VAL A 22 5.60 18.20 -9.80
N LYS A 23 4.30 17.95 -9.99
CA LYS A 23 3.24 18.85 -9.53
C LYS A 23 3.30 18.98 -8.01
N LEU A 24 3.28 20.21 -7.53
CA LEU A 24 3.28 20.56 -6.12
C LEU A 24 1.84 20.77 -5.69
N GLU A 25 1.19 19.70 -5.23
CA GLU A 25 -0.17 19.79 -4.71
C GLU A 25 -0.17 20.25 -3.27
N VAL A 26 -0.80 21.40 -3.04
CA VAL A 26 -1.20 21.83 -1.70
C VAL A 26 -2.45 21.03 -1.34
N LEU A 27 -2.24 19.91 -0.65
CA LEU A 27 -3.35 19.09 -0.15
C LEU A 27 -4.22 19.94 0.78
N ASN A 28 -5.53 19.82 0.65
CA ASN A 28 -6.42 20.34 1.66
C ASN A 28 -6.32 19.47 2.95
N GLU A 29 -6.71 20.03 4.08
CA GLU A 29 -6.61 19.33 5.38
C GLU A 29 -7.35 17.98 5.36
N LYS A 30 -8.49 17.91 4.68
CA LYS A 30 -9.31 16.68 4.57
C LYS A 30 -8.60 15.57 3.81
N ASP A 31 -7.92 15.88 2.72
CA ASP A 31 -7.13 14.94 1.91
C ASP A 31 -5.90 14.47 2.70
N GLN A 32 -5.22 15.38 3.38
CA GLN A 32 -4.11 15.00 4.26
C GLN A 32 -4.58 14.04 5.36
N GLN A 33 -5.71 14.31 6.02
CA GLN A 33 -6.30 13.39 7.00
C GLN A 33 -6.70 12.05 6.38
N PHE A 34 -7.27 12.05 5.17
CA PHE A 34 -7.64 10.85 4.44
C PHE A 34 -6.43 9.97 4.09
N ARG A 35 -5.34 10.57 3.60
CA ARG A 35 -4.07 9.88 3.31
C ARG A 35 -3.43 9.31 4.56
N LEU A 36 -3.44 10.04 5.67
CA LEU A 36 -2.97 9.54 6.97
C LEU A 36 -3.80 8.37 7.48
N PHE A 37 -5.13 8.44 7.32
CA PHE A 37 -6.03 7.34 7.66
C PHE A 37 -5.75 6.09 6.81
N LEU A 38 -5.59 6.25 5.49
CA LEU A 38 -5.24 5.15 4.60
C LEU A 38 -3.86 4.55 4.91
N SER A 39 -2.86 5.40 5.15
CA SER A 39 -1.52 5.00 5.56
C SER A 39 -1.57 4.13 6.82
N ARG A 40 -2.31 4.58 7.85
CA ARG A 40 -2.54 3.78 9.07
C ARG A 40 -3.23 2.45 8.78
N LYS A 41 -4.21 2.42 7.87
CA LYS A 41 -4.92 1.19 7.50
C LYS A 41 -4.00 0.20 6.75
N GLU A 42 -3.12 0.69 5.89
CA GLU A 42 -2.10 -0.13 5.22
C GLU A 42 -1.04 -0.64 6.22
N GLN A 43 -0.61 0.21 7.16
CA GLN A 43 0.32 -0.16 8.22
C GLN A 43 -0.26 -1.24 9.15
N ASN A 44 -1.49 -1.05 9.63
CA ASN A 44 -2.19 -2.05 10.45
C ASN A 44 -2.35 -3.38 9.70
N SER A 45 -2.61 -3.31 8.39
CA SER A 45 -2.61 -4.50 7.56
C SER A 45 -1.23 -5.17 7.51
N GLY A 46 -0.14 -4.42 7.39
CA GLY A 46 1.23 -4.94 7.43
C GLY A 46 1.53 -5.63 8.77
N ILE A 47 1.18 -5.00 9.89
CA ILE A 47 1.35 -5.56 11.25
C ILE A 47 0.60 -6.89 11.40
N PHE A 48 -0.65 -6.95 10.95
CA PHE A 48 -1.43 -8.19 10.96
C PHE A 48 -0.69 -9.33 10.21
N TRP A 49 -0.16 -9.04 9.02
CA TRP A 49 0.63 -10.00 8.26
C TRP A 49 1.94 -10.40 8.95
N SER A 50 2.59 -9.49 9.67
CA SER A 50 3.76 -9.83 10.49
C SER A 50 3.42 -10.86 11.58
N VAL A 51 2.29 -10.69 12.27
CA VAL A 51 1.84 -11.66 13.29
C VAL A 51 1.54 -13.02 12.67
N VAL A 52 0.84 -13.04 11.53
CA VAL A 52 0.59 -14.27 10.77
C VAL A 52 1.92 -14.94 10.37
N THR A 53 2.91 -14.16 9.93
CA THR A 53 4.21 -14.69 9.48
C THR A 53 5.01 -15.29 10.62
N LEU A 54 4.97 -14.70 11.82
CA LEU A 54 5.61 -15.28 13.00
C LEU A 54 5.03 -16.67 13.35
N PHE A 55 3.71 -16.83 13.22
CA PHE A 55 3.06 -18.14 13.38
C PHE A 55 3.53 -19.15 12.31
N TYR A 56 3.67 -18.72 11.05
CA TYR A 56 4.23 -19.56 9.98
C TYR A 56 5.69 -19.93 10.22
N ALA A 57 6.51 -19.01 10.72
CA ALA A 57 7.90 -19.27 11.06
C ALA A 57 8.03 -20.30 12.19
N TRP A 58 7.14 -20.23 13.20
CA TRP A 58 7.05 -21.25 14.25
C TRP A 58 6.75 -22.63 13.67
N LEU A 59 5.78 -22.74 12.76
CA LEU A 59 5.45 -24.00 12.08
C LEU A 59 6.56 -24.50 11.14
N ALA A 60 7.34 -23.59 10.55
CA ALA A 60 8.44 -23.93 9.65
C ALA A 60 9.59 -24.67 10.34
N LEU A 61 9.74 -24.53 11.67
CA LEU A 61 10.67 -25.33 12.46
C LEU A 61 10.33 -26.83 12.42
N SER A 62 9.05 -27.17 12.29
CA SER A 62 8.58 -28.56 12.19
C SER A 62 8.45 -29.05 10.75
N TYR A 63 8.28 -28.13 9.79
CA TYR A 63 8.00 -28.47 8.39
C TYR A 63 8.83 -27.62 7.42
N TRP A 64 9.90 -28.20 6.89
CA TRP A 64 10.86 -27.53 6.02
C TRP A 64 10.25 -26.86 4.77
N PHE A 65 9.17 -27.41 4.22
CA PHE A 65 8.51 -26.85 3.02
C PHE A 65 7.82 -25.49 3.28
N VAL A 66 7.62 -25.09 4.54
CA VAL A 66 6.94 -23.85 4.92
C VAL A 66 7.84 -22.61 4.75
N TRP A 67 9.16 -22.79 4.60
CA TRP A 67 10.11 -21.68 4.40
C TRP A 67 9.81 -20.83 3.15
N PHE A 68 9.35 -21.44 2.06
CA PHE A 68 8.94 -20.69 0.86
C PHE A 68 7.76 -19.74 1.14
N GLY A 69 6.82 -20.15 2.01
CA GLY A 69 5.71 -19.31 2.44
C GLY A 69 6.12 -18.20 3.40
N ALA A 70 7.06 -18.48 4.30
CA ALA A 70 7.63 -17.46 5.16
C ALA A 70 8.33 -16.35 4.34
N ILE A 71 9.14 -16.72 3.35
CA ILE A 71 9.82 -15.75 2.45
C ILE A 71 8.79 -14.92 1.67
N TYR A 72 7.79 -15.58 1.07
CA TYR A 72 6.72 -14.90 0.34
C TYR A 72 5.96 -13.89 1.24
N ASN A 73 5.63 -14.26 2.47
CA ASN A 73 4.96 -13.38 3.41
C ASN A 73 5.81 -12.16 3.80
N VAL A 74 7.12 -12.33 3.98
CA VAL A 74 8.04 -11.20 4.23
C VAL A 74 8.00 -10.19 3.09
N VAL A 75 8.00 -10.65 1.83
CA VAL A 75 7.86 -9.76 0.66
C VAL A 75 6.53 -8.99 0.72
N VAL A 76 5.42 -9.67 1.02
CA VAL A 76 4.10 -9.03 1.16
C VAL A 76 4.10 -7.96 2.27
N ILE A 77 4.74 -8.23 3.42
CA ILE A 77 4.87 -7.27 4.51
C ILE A 77 5.61 -6.02 4.03
N ILE A 78 6.78 -6.18 3.40
CA ILE A 78 7.58 -5.06 2.90
C ILE A 78 6.75 -4.21 1.93
N LEU A 79 6.06 -4.84 0.97
CA LEU A 79 5.20 -4.11 0.02
C LEU A 79 4.08 -3.33 0.71
N ARG A 80 3.52 -3.83 1.83
CA ARG A 80 2.49 -3.13 2.61
C ARG A 80 3.04 -1.88 3.29
N PHE A 81 4.21 -1.97 3.91
CA PHE A 81 4.85 -0.83 4.57
C PHE A 81 5.30 0.21 3.54
N VAL A 82 5.86 -0.21 2.41
CA VAL A 82 6.19 0.70 1.29
C VAL A 82 4.94 1.40 0.78
N GLN A 83 3.81 0.69 0.64
CA GLN A 83 2.56 1.32 0.24
C GLN A 83 2.03 2.30 1.28
N ALA A 84 2.17 2.00 2.58
CA ALA A 84 1.74 2.88 3.65
C ALA A 84 2.47 4.23 3.62
N GLU A 85 3.78 4.21 3.36
CA GLU A 85 4.57 5.44 3.22
C GLU A 85 4.27 6.15 1.90
N LYS A 86 4.13 5.39 0.81
CA LYS A 86 3.82 5.94 -0.52
C LYS A 86 2.50 6.73 -0.52
N VAL A 87 1.49 6.26 0.20
CA VAL A 87 0.17 6.93 0.30
C VAL A 87 0.23 8.26 1.06
N LYS A 88 1.19 8.41 1.97
CA LYS A 88 1.41 9.66 2.70
C LYS A 88 1.96 10.78 1.81
N ASN A 89 2.67 10.41 0.73
CA ASN A 89 3.25 11.37 -0.19
C ASN A 89 2.16 12.01 -1.06
N SER A 90 2.06 13.34 -1.03
CA SER A 90 1.09 14.11 -1.81
C SER A 90 1.30 14.00 -3.31
N SER A 91 2.55 13.82 -3.75
CA SER A 91 2.89 13.73 -5.18
C SER A 91 2.42 12.45 -5.86
N VAL A 92 1.91 11.48 -5.09
CA VAL A 92 1.44 10.20 -5.62
C VAL A 92 -0.04 10.28 -6.00
N ASP A 93 -0.32 9.98 -7.27
CA ASP A 93 -1.67 9.72 -7.76
C ASP A 93 -2.24 8.46 -7.07
N LEU A 94 -3.22 8.71 -6.20
CA LEU A 94 -3.85 7.69 -5.39
C LEU A 94 -4.73 6.75 -6.24
N VAL A 95 -5.44 7.26 -7.26
CA VAL A 95 -6.25 6.43 -8.18
C VAL A 95 -5.34 5.43 -8.86
N GLN A 96 -4.30 5.94 -9.51
CA GLN A 96 -3.45 5.13 -10.34
C GLN A 96 -2.73 4.08 -9.49
N SER A 97 -2.28 4.46 -8.29
CA SER A 97 -1.68 3.53 -7.34
C SER A 97 -2.66 2.41 -6.93
N TYR A 98 -3.92 2.73 -6.60
CA TYR A 98 -4.90 1.73 -6.17
C TYR A 98 -5.52 0.93 -7.32
N GLN A 99 -5.58 1.48 -8.53
CA GLN A 99 -5.95 0.74 -9.74
C GLN A 99 -4.89 -0.30 -10.10
N ASN A 100 -3.61 0.06 -10.05
CA ASN A 100 -2.50 -0.89 -10.24
C ASN A 100 -2.52 -1.99 -9.17
N LYS A 101 -2.78 -1.61 -7.91
CA LYS A 101 -2.97 -2.56 -6.81
C LYS A 101 -4.12 -3.53 -7.06
N LYS A 102 -5.25 -3.07 -7.63
CA LYS A 102 -6.39 -3.93 -8.00
C LYS A 102 -6.00 -4.99 -9.04
N LYS A 103 -5.22 -4.62 -10.06
CA LYS A 103 -4.72 -5.57 -11.06
C LYS A 103 -3.78 -6.60 -10.42
N LEU A 104 -2.83 -6.14 -9.61
CA LEU A 104 -1.89 -7.01 -8.90
C LEU A 104 -2.61 -7.98 -7.96
N LEU A 105 -3.64 -7.52 -7.26
CA LEU A 105 -4.42 -8.34 -6.33
C LEU A 105 -5.12 -9.53 -7.00
N ILE A 106 -5.64 -9.37 -8.21
CA ILE A 106 -6.25 -10.47 -8.97
C ILE A 106 -5.19 -11.53 -9.30
N VAL A 107 -4.00 -11.09 -9.74
CA VAL A 107 -2.87 -11.97 -10.03
C VAL A 107 -2.43 -12.72 -8.76
N THR A 108 -2.27 -12.01 -7.65
CA THR A 108 -1.89 -12.60 -6.36
C THR A 108 -2.93 -13.60 -5.87
N LEU A 109 -4.22 -13.34 -6.03
CA LEU A 109 -5.27 -14.29 -5.67
C LEU A 109 -5.13 -15.60 -6.47
N ILE A 110 -4.97 -15.50 -7.79
CA ILE A 110 -4.81 -16.68 -8.68
C ILE A 110 -3.60 -17.51 -8.24
N VAL A 111 -2.44 -16.86 -8.03
CA VAL A 111 -1.21 -17.55 -7.61
C VAL A 111 -1.38 -18.27 -6.27
N ASN A 112 -1.98 -17.61 -5.26
CA ASN A 112 -2.15 -18.24 -3.95
C ASN A 112 -3.19 -19.37 -3.95
N VAL A 113 -4.19 -19.32 -4.81
CA VAL A 113 -5.14 -20.44 -5.01
C VAL A 113 -4.42 -21.64 -5.61
N LEU A 114 -3.55 -21.45 -6.61
CA LEU A 114 -2.77 -22.52 -7.24
C LEU A 114 -1.78 -23.18 -6.27
N ILE A 115 -1.20 -22.39 -5.35
CA ILE A 115 -0.24 -22.88 -4.34
C ILE A 115 -0.95 -23.56 -3.14
N GLY A 116 -2.29 -23.50 -3.07
CA GLY A 116 -3.07 -24.13 -2.00
C GLY A 116 -3.21 -23.31 -0.71
N TRP A 117 -2.80 -22.04 -0.70
CA TRP A 117 -2.96 -21.11 0.43
C TRP A 117 -4.31 -20.39 0.44
N PHE A 118 -5.39 -21.16 0.27
CA PHE A 118 -6.74 -20.62 0.07
C PHE A 118 -7.25 -19.70 1.20
N PRO A 119 -7.14 -20.04 2.50
CA PRO A 119 -7.65 -19.18 3.57
C PRO A 119 -6.93 -17.83 3.65
N VAL A 120 -5.61 -17.86 3.46
CA VAL A 120 -4.72 -16.70 3.52
C VAL A 120 -4.96 -15.78 2.31
N ALA A 121 -5.14 -16.38 1.12
CA ALA A 121 -5.48 -15.67 -0.10
C ALA A 121 -6.81 -14.90 0.03
N LEU A 122 -7.84 -15.55 0.58
CA LEU A 122 -9.14 -14.94 0.81
C LEU A 122 -9.06 -13.77 1.80
N ALA A 123 -8.41 -13.97 2.95
CA ALA A 123 -8.26 -12.91 3.95
C ALA A 123 -7.54 -11.68 3.38
N GLY A 124 -6.44 -11.90 2.64
CA GLY A 124 -5.72 -10.84 1.95
C GLY A 124 -6.55 -10.11 0.90
N TYR A 125 -7.27 -10.87 0.07
CA TYR A 125 -8.14 -10.33 -0.98
C TYR A 125 -9.23 -9.43 -0.42
N TRP A 126 -9.95 -9.89 0.60
CA TRP A 126 -11.03 -9.11 1.22
C TRP A 126 -10.51 -7.81 1.81
N ASN A 127 -9.44 -7.88 2.61
CA ASN A 127 -8.85 -6.71 3.23
C ASN A 127 -8.42 -5.66 2.18
N ASP A 128 -7.77 -6.08 1.10
CA ASP A 128 -7.36 -5.16 0.05
C ASP A 128 -8.52 -4.63 -0.80
N LYS A 129 -9.50 -5.47 -1.11
CA LYS A 129 -10.72 -5.06 -1.82
C LYS A 129 -11.47 -3.98 -1.04
N THR A 130 -11.58 -4.10 0.29
CA THR A 130 -12.22 -3.05 1.10
C THR A 130 -11.48 -1.71 1.01
N LYS A 131 -10.13 -1.72 1.01
CA LYS A 131 -9.32 -0.50 0.88
C LYS A 131 -9.46 0.13 -0.51
N ILE A 132 -9.35 -0.68 -1.56
CA ILE A 132 -9.54 -0.22 -2.95
C ILE A 132 -10.93 0.38 -3.13
N ASN A 133 -11.98 -0.31 -2.68
CA ASN A 133 -13.34 0.19 -2.80
C ASN A 133 -13.55 1.48 -1.99
N TYR A 134 -12.89 1.62 -0.84
CA TYR A 134 -12.96 2.84 -0.04
C TYR A 134 -12.31 4.02 -0.77
N VAL A 135 -11.14 3.82 -1.39
CA VAL A 135 -10.51 4.85 -2.23
C VAL A 135 -11.40 5.21 -3.42
N MET A 136 -11.91 4.22 -4.15
CA MET A 136 -12.72 4.46 -5.35
C MET A 136 -14.08 5.11 -5.07
N LYS A 137 -14.60 5.03 -3.83
CA LYS A 137 -15.87 5.64 -3.42
C LYS A 137 -15.78 7.11 -3.01
N ASN A 138 -14.57 7.63 -2.76
CA ASN A 138 -14.36 9.02 -2.36
C ASN A 138 -13.54 9.76 -3.44
N PRO A 139 -14.12 9.97 -4.64
CA PRO A 139 -13.42 10.53 -5.81
C PRO A 139 -12.83 11.93 -5.59
N GLU A 140 -13.37 12.69 -4.64
CA GLU A 140 -12.96 14.05 -4.26
C GLU A 140 -11.56 14.14 -3.63
N PHE A 141 -11.04 13.05 -3.08
CA PHE A 141 -9.66 12.94 -2.54
C PHE A 141 -8.71 12.20 -3.49
N VAL A 142 -9.18 11.96 -4.71
CA VAL A 142 -8.71 10.88 -5.57
C VAL A 142 -8.47 11.40 -7.00
N LYS A 143 -9.25 12.37 -7.48
CA LYS A 143 -8.95 13.15 -8.68
C LYS A 143 -8.20 14.44 -8.32
N GLN A 144 -6.87 14.43 -8.33
CA GLN A 144 -6.05 15.65 -8.45
C GLN A 144 -4.90 15.43 -9.44
#